data_AF-A0A5K0WF60-F1
#
_entry.id   AF-A0A5K0WF60-F1
#
_cell.length_a   1.000
_cell.length_b   1.000
_cell.length_c   1.000
_cell.angle_alpha   90.00
_cell.angle_beta   90.00
_cell.angle_gamma   90.00
#
_symmetry.space_group_name_H-M   'P 1'
#
loop_
_entity.id
_entity.type
_entity.pdbx_description
1 polymer ?
#
loop_
_entity_poly.entity_id
_entity_poly.type
_entity_poly.pdbx_seq_one_letter_code
_entity_poly.pdbx_strand_id
1 'polypeptide(L)' 'MAVPITEAFTLGFIGAGKMAEAIARGVATSGTIPAARMRAADLSEDRRRVFSELGVKAFDSNVK' A
#
# COMPACT_ATOMS: atom_id res chain seq x y z
N MET A 1 12.04 -1.69 24.55
CA MET A 1 11.04 -2.58 23.93
C MET A 1 10.94 -2.21 22.46
N ALA A 2 11.01 -3.18 21.53
CA ALA A 2 10.79 -2.89 20.12
C ALA A 2 9.30 -2.60 19.90
N VAL A 3 8.97 -1.46 19.26
CA VAL A 3 7.59 -1.18 18.86
C VAL A 3 7.26 -2.08 17.68
N PRO A 4 6.20 -2.90 17.75
CA PRO A 4 5.80 -3.71 16.61
C PRO A 4 5.47 -2.78 15.43
N ILE A 5 6.02 -3.10 14.25
CA ILE A 5 5.92 -2.29 13.01
C ILE A 5 4.46 -1.99 12.65
N THR A 6 3.54 -2.86 13.10
CA THR A 6 2.09 -2.79 12.91
C THR A 6 1.47 -1.46 13.35
N GLU A 7 2.04 -0.76 14.34
CA GLU A 7 1.48 0.49 14.87
C GLU A 7 2.31 1.74 14.55
N ALA A 8 3.57 1.59 14.16
CA ALA A 8 4.49 2.72 14.05
C ALA A 8 4.60 3.34 12.65
N PHE A 9 4.37 2.58 11.57
CA PHE A 9 4.70 3.04 10.21
C PHE A 9 3.53 2.96 9.21
N THR A 10 3.57 3.81 8.19
CA THR A 10 2.70 3.75 7.00
C THR A 10 3.55 3.35 5.82
N LEU A 11 3.13 2.34 5.06
CA LEU A 11 3.86 1.87 3.88
C LEU A 11 3.37 2.61 2.63
N GLY A 12 4.29 3.25 1.90
CA GLY A 12 3.98 3.95 0.65
C GLY A 12 4.56 3.22 -0.56
N PHE A 13 3.77 3.08 -1.62
CA PHE A 13 4.20 2.60 -2.94
C PHE A 13 4.17 3.75 -3.95
N ILE A 14 5.31 4.02 -4.58
CA ILE A 14 5.39 4.91 -5.75
C ILE A 14 5.41 4.03 -6.99
N GLY A 15 4.30 4.01 -7.72
CA GLY A 15 3.98 2.99 -8.70
C GLY A 15 3.18 1.84 -8.07
N ALA A 16 2.00 1.59 -8.62
CA ALA A 16 1.07 0.55 -8.22
C ALA A 16 1.15 -0.66 -9.18
N GLY A 17 2.34 -0.98 -9.70
CA GLY A 17 2.57 -2.10 -10.60
C GLY A 17 2.43 -3.48 -9.94
N LYS A 18 2.68 -4.56 -10.71
CA LYS A 18 2.56 -5.96 -10.24
C LYS A 18 3.46 -6.28 -9.04
N MET A 19 4.67 -5.71 -8.99
CA MET A 19 5.58 -5.89 -7.86
C MET A 19 5.01 -5.27 -6.58
N ALA A 20 4.53 -4.03 -6.65
CA ALA A 20 3.91 -3.35 -5.52
C ALA A 20 2.67 -4.11 -5.02
N GLU A 21 1.87 -4.64 -5.95
CA GLU A 21 0.71 -5.46 -5.62
C GLU A 21 1.09 -6.75 -4.88
N ALA A 22 2.10 -7.47 -5.36
CA ALA A 22 2.59 -8.69 -4.72
C ALA A 22 3.10 -8.41 -3.28
N ILE A 23 3.83 -7.30 -3.10
CA ILE A 23 4.30 -6.87 -1.79
C ILE A 23 3.12 -6.49 -0.88
N ALA A 24 2.19 -5.66 -1.35
CA ALA A 24 1.03 -5.23 -0.58
C ALA A 24 0.19 -6.42 -0.09
N ARG A 25 -0.06 -7.39 -0.97
CA ARG A 25 -0.76 -8.64 -0.62
C ARG A 25 0.02 -9.45 0.41
N GLY A 26 1.32 -9.69 0.18
CA GLY A 26 2.15 -10.47 1.11
C GLY A 26 2.22 -9.84 2.51
N VAL A 27 2.44 -8.52 2.56
CA VAL A 27 2.52 -7.76 3.82
C VAL A 27 1.17 -7.78 4.55
N ALA A 28 0.06 -7.59 3.85
CA ALA A 28 -1.27 -7.65 4.45
C ALA A 28 -1.60 -9.06 4.97
N THR A 29 -1.38 -10.10 4.16
CA THR A 29 -1.65 -11.50 4.52
C THR A 29 -0.79 -11.97 5.69
N SER A 30 0.48 -11.52 5.79
CA SER A 30 1.35 -11.85 6.92
C SER A 30 0.97 -11.16 8.23
N GLY A 31 0.07 -10.17 8.19
CA GLY A 31 -0.26 -9.34 9.36
C GLY A 31 0.81 -8.30 9.73
N THR A 32 1.85 -8.13 8.91
CA THR A 32 2.98 -7.21 9.21
C THR A 32 2.54 -5.75 9.17
N ILE A 33 1.78 -5.34 8.16
CA ILE A 33 1.14 -4.02 8.06
C ILE A 33 -0.26 -4.23 7.46
N PRO A 34 -1.34 -3.74 8.10
CA PRO A 34 -2.68 -3.84 7.53
C PRO A 34 -2.83 -2.93 6.30
N ALA A 35 -3.64 -3.33 5.32
CA ALA A 35 -3.86 -2.56 4.09
C ALA A 35 -4.31 -1.10 4.34
N ALA A 36 -5.10 -0.87 5.40
CA ALA A 36 -5.52 0.46 5.85
C ALA A 36 -4.36 1.41 6.21
N ARG A 37 -3.16 0.87 6.47
CA ARG A 37 -1.92 1.62 6.73
C ARG A 37 -0.97 1.64 5.54
N MET A 38 -1.48 1.30 4.36
CA MET A 38 -0.74 1.41 3.11
C MET A 38 -1.27 2.57 2.27
N ARG A 39 -0.41 3.14 1.45
CA ARG A 39 -0.74 4.13 0.43
C ARG A 39 -0.06 3.76 -0.87
N ALA A 40 -0.69 4.05 -2.00
CA ALA A 40 -0.08 3.89 -3.32
C ALA A 40 -0.35 5.12 -4.17
N ALA A 41 0.59 5.46 -5.04
CA ALA A 41 0.41 6.48 -6.07
C ALA A 41 0.74 5.90 -7.44
N ASP A 42 -0.12 6.11 -8.43
CA ASP A 42 0.10 5.68 -9.81
C ASP A 42 -0.67 6.58 -10.78
N LEU A 43 -0.13 6.80 -11.98
CA LEU A 43 -0.78 7.60 -13.02
C LEU A 43 -1.99 6.87 -13.63
N SER A 44 -1.97 5.54 -13.66
CA SER A 44 -3.04 4.70 -14.21
C SER A 44 -4.21 4.57 -13.23
N GLU A 45 -5.41 4.94 -13.67
CA GLU A 45 -6.64 4.76 -12.88
C GLU A 45 -6.92 3.28 -12.57
N ASP A 46 -6.73 2.39 -13.53
CA ASP A 46 -6.93 0.95 -13.35
C ASP A 46 -6.04 0.40 -12.23
N ARG A 47 -4.77 0.83 -12.17
CA ARG A 47 -3.86 0.40 -11.11
C ARG A 47 -4.24 0.98 -9.74
N ARG A 48 -4.73 2.23 -9.69
CA ARG A 48 -5.29 2.80 -8.46
C ARG A 48 -6.53 2.05 -7.99
N ARG A 49 -7.40 1.60 -8.91
CA ARG A 49 -8.59 0.80 -8.59
C ARG A 49 -8.20 -0.54 -7.97
N VAL A 50 -7.27 -1.28 -8.58
CA VAL A 50 -6.77 -2.55 -8.03
C VAL A 50 -6.28 -2.39 -6.60
N PHE A 51 -5.52 -1.33 -6.30
CA PHE A 51 -5.05 -1.07 -4.93
C PHE A 51 -6.16 -0.67 -3.97
N SER A 52 -7.14 0.10 -4.44
CA SER A 52 -8.31 0.47 -3.64
C SER A 52 -9.14 -0.75 -3.26
N GLU A 53 -9.29 -1.73 -4.16
CA GLU A 53 -9.95 -3.02 -3.91
C GLU A 53 -9.18 -3.89 -2.90
N LEU A 54 -7.87 -3.69 -2.74
CA LEU A 54 -7.08 -4.29 -1.66
C LEU A 54 -7.25 -3.61 -0.30
N GLY A 55 -8.03 -2.52 -0.22
CA GLY A 55 -8.15 -1.69 0.96
C GLY A 55 -6.98 -0.73 1.18
N VAL A 56 -6.14 -0.53 0.16
CA VAL A 56 -5.03 0.44 0.18
C VAL A 56 -5.51 1.78 -0.35
N LYS A 57 -5.16 2.89 0.31
CA LYS A 57 -5.52 4.22 -0.20
C LYS A 57 -4.65 4.59 -1.40
N ALA A 58 -5.27 4.75 -2.58
CA ALA A 58 -4.58 5.09 -3.82
C ALA A 58 -4.75 6.58 -4.20
N PHE A 59 -3.70 7.18 -4.76
CA PHE A 59 -3.63 8.57 -5.20
C PHE A 59 -3.12 8.66 -6.64
N ASP A 60 -3.51 9.70 -7.36
CA ASP A 60 -3.03 10.01 -8.72
C ASP A 60 -1.66 10.70 -8.73
N SER A 61 -1.22 11.18 -7.57
CA SER A 61 0.03 11.91 -7.37
C SER A 61 0.76 11.44 -6.11
N ASN A 62 2.09 11.47 -6.16
CA ASN A 62 2.96 11.26 -5.00
C ASN A 62 3.55 12.56 -4.43
N VAL A 63 3.23 13.70 -5.02
CA VAL A 63 3.60 15.01 -4.49
C VAL A 63 2.54 15.50 -3.49
N LYS A 64 2.99 16.35 -2.56
CA LYS A 64 2.15 16.93 -1.50
C LYS A 64 1.09 17.88 -2.05
#